data_AF-A0A969NA34-F1
#
_entry.id   AF-A0A969NA34-F1
#
_cell.length_a   1.000
_cell.length_b   1.000
_cell.length_c   1.000
_cell.angle_alpha   90.00
_cell.angle_beta   90.00
_cell.angle_gamma   90.00
#
_symmetry.space_group_name_H-M   'P 1'
#
loop_
_entity.id
_entity.type
_entity.pdbx_description
1 polymer ?
#
loop_
_entity_poly.entity_id
_entity_poly.type
_entity_poly.pdbx_seq_one_letter_code
_entity_poly.pdbx_strand_id
1 'polypeptide(L)'
;MRGVNGVANLNIGLDEKYGGDVLLNFRKNKVDFFVGADYNDRQFPGSDYSERRTVLNDTTTHSLSDGNSQRIMKRWSIRSGVQLPYRYK
;
A
#
# COMPACT_ATOMS: atom_id res chain seq x y z
N MET A 1 28.83 -2.05 -20.34
CA MET A 1 27.99 -3.23 -20.04
C MET A 1 26.62 -3.02 -20.66
N ARG A 2 26.23 -3.90 -21.59
CA ARG A 2 24.85 -4.08 -22.03
C ARG A 2 24.26 -5.11 -21.09
N GLY A 3 23.22 -4.78 -20.34
CA GLY A 3 22.72 -5.68 -19.32
C GLY A 3 21.33 -5.28 -18.88
N VAL A 4 20.55 -6.30 -18.56
CA VAL A 4 19.31 -6.15 -17.80
C VAL A 4 19.69 -6.31 -16.34
N ASN A 5 19.24 -5.39 -15.50
CA ASN A 5 19.30 -5.56 -14.06
C ASN A 5 17.91 -5.32 -13.47
N GLY A 6 17.71 -5.72 -12.23
CA GLY A 6 16.45 -5.49 -11.57
C GLY A 6 16.51 -5.80 -10.10
N VAL A 7 15.45 -5.42 -9.40
CA VAL A 7 15.21 -5.72 -8.00
C VAL A 7 13.78 -6.20 -7.85
N ALA A 8 13.57 -7.14 -6.94
CA ALA A 8 12.26 -7.60 -6.52
C ALA A 8 12.24 -7.62 -5.00
N ASN A 9 11.18 -7.10 -4.41
CA ASN A 9 10.99 -7.06 -2.97
C ASN A 9 9.63 -7.67 -2.61
N LEU A 10 9.57 -8.29 -1.44
CA LEU A 10 8.35 -8.84 -0.86
C LEU A 10 8.27 -8.39 0.61
N ASN A 11 7.06 -8.09 1.06
CA ASN A 11 6.78 -7.71 2.44
C ASN A 11 5.57 -8.47 2.97
N ILE A 12 5.70 -9.03 4.17
CA ILE A 12 4.63 -9.73 4.90
C ILE A 12 4.58 -9.11 6.29
N GLY A 13 3.38 -8.77 6.75
CA GLY A 13 3.10 -8.17 8.05
C GLY A 13 1.92 -8.84 8.75
N LEU A 14 1.67 -8.40 9.98
CA LEU A 14 0.54 -8.85 10.79
C LEU A 14 -0.81 -8.39 10.18
N ASP A 15 -1.90 -9.03 10.57
CA ASP A 15 -3.27 -8.74 10.11
C ASP A 15 -3.43 -8.85 8.59
N GLU A 16 -2.94 -9.95 8.00
CA GLU A 16 -3.06 -10.24 6.55
C GLU A 16 -2.51 -9.11 5.64
N LYS A 17 -1.53 -8.34 6.13
CA LYS A 17 -0.85 -7.31 5.33
C LYS A 17 0.26 -7.95 4.51
N TYR A 18 0.19 -7.86 3.19
CA TYR A 18 1.26 -8.34 2.31
C TYR A 18 1.39 -7.46 1.06
N GLY A 19 2.57 -7.48 0.47
CA GLY A 19 2.85 -6.71 -0.73
C GLY A 19 4.19 -7.09 -1.34
N GLY A 20 4.46 -6.48 -2.48
CA GLY A 20 5.72 -6.62 -3.16
C GLY A 20 5.83 -5.70 -4.35
N ASP A 21 7.05 -5.54 -4.82
CA ASP A 21 7.38 -4.74 -5.98
C ASP A 21 8.46 -5.40 -6.82
N VAL A 22 8.46 -5.08 -8.11
CA VAL A 22 9.49 -5.47 -9.06
C VAL A 22 9.87 -4.25 -9.88
N LEU A 23 11.17 -4.07 -10.12
CA LEU A 23 11.72 -3.04 -11.01
C LEU A 23 12.79 -3.67 -11.90
N LEU A 24 12.66 -3.48 -13.21
CA LEU A 24 13.61 -3.92 -14.21
C LEU A 24 14.19 -2.71 -14.94
N ASN A 25 15.50 -2.69 -15.11
CA ASN A 25 16.21 -1.69 -15.91
C ASN A 25 16.95 -2.35 -17.08
N PHE A 26 16.86 -1.73 -18.24
CA PHE A 26 17.42 -2.19 -19.50
C PHE A 26 18.33 -1.09 -20.06
N ARG A 27 19.63 -1.38 -20.18
CA ARG A 27 20.60 -0.45 -20.79
C ARG A 27 20.91 -0.87 -22.22
N LYS A 28 20.48 -0.06 -23.20
CA LYS A 28 20.82 -0.23 -24.63
C LYS A 28 21.67 0.95 -25.11
N ASN A 29 22.97 0.67 -25.32
CA ASN A 29 23.97 1.67 -25.68
C ASN A 29 24.06 2.82 -24.66
N LYS A 30 23.50 3.99 -24.98
CA LYS A 30 23.47 5.18 -24.11
C LYS A 30 22.06 5.50 -23.59
N VAL A 31 21.07 4.68 -23.95
CA VAL A 31 19.68 4.85 -23.51
C VAL A 31 19.40 3.84 -22.41
N ASP A 32 18.81 4.35 -21.32
CA ASP A 32 18.33 3.53 -20.22
C ASP A 32 16.81 3.53 -20.21
N PHE A 33 16.23 2.36 -20.06
CA PHE A 33 14.78 2.18 -19.90
C PHE A 33 14.51 1.43 -18.60
N PHE A 34 13.43 1.77 -17.91
CA PHE A 34 12.97 1.02 -16.75
C PHE A 34 11.47 0.78 -16.79
N VAL A 35 11.05 -0.32 -16.17
CA VAL A 35 9.66 -0.66 -15.92
C VAL A 35 9.54 -1.31 -14.54
N GLY A 36 8.53 -0.93 -13.78
CA GLY A 36 8.25 -1.50 -12.49
C GLY A 36 6.78 -1.57 -12.18
N ALA A 37 6.43 -2.45 -11.26
CA ALA A 37 5.07 -2.66 -10.78
C ALA A 37 5.10 -2.94 -9.28
N ASP A 38 4.07 -2.48 -8.58
CA ASP A 38 3.92 -2.65 -7.14
C ASP A 38 2.50 -3.13 -6.83
N TYR A 39 2.38 -4.01 -5.84
CA TYR A 39 1.10 -4.48 -5.30
C TYR A 39 1.15 -4.49 -3.77
N ASN A 40 0.11 -3.97 -3.13
CA ASN A 40 -0.02 -3.91 -1.68
C ASN A 40 -1.46 -4.23 -1.28
N ASP A 41 -1.62 -5.20 -0.37
CA ASP A 41 -2.85 -5.46 0.37
C ASP A 41 -2.63 -5.12 1.85
N ARG A 42 -3.45 -4.21 2.39
CA ARG A 42 -3.35 -3.76 3.77
C ARG A 42 -4.72 -3.82 4.44
N GLN A 43 -4.84 -4.62 5.48
CA GLN A 43 -6.02 -4.63 6.35
C GLN A 43 -5.77 -3.77 7.59
N PHE A 44 -6.76 -2.98 7.97
CA PHE A 44 -6.73 -2.17 9.18
C PHE A 44 -7.90 -2.62 10.05
N PRO A 45 -7.69 -3.59 10.97
CA PRO A 45 -8.68 -3.91 11.98
C PRO A 45 -8.77 -2.76 12.99
N GLY A 46 -10.00 -2.38 13.37
CA GLY A 46 -10.30 -1.40 14.38
C GLY A 46 -11.54 -1.83 15.17
N SER A 47 -11.60 -1.45 16.43
CA SER A 47 -12.76 -1.69 17.30
C SER A 47 -13.43 -0.35 17.61
N ASP A 48 -14.74 -0.26 17.39
CA ASP A 48 -15.56 0.89 17.74
C ASP A 48 -16.30 0.60 19.06
N TYR A 49 -16.02 1.37 20.11
CA TYR A 49 -16.74 1.31 21.38
C TYR A 49 -17.56 2.60 21.55
N SER A 50 -18.88 2.47 21.61
CA SER A 50 -19.79 3.60 21.82
C SER A 50 -20.67 3.35 23.04
N GLU A 51 -20.43 4.10 24.12
CA GLU A 51 -21.30 4.14 25.29
C GLU A 51 -22.24 5.36 25.19
N ARG A 52 -23.55 5.11 25.12
CA ARG A 52 -24.56 6.16 25.20
C ARG A 52 -25.32 6.04 26.52
N ARG A 53 -25.15 7.04 27.40
CA ARG A 53 -25.90 7.16 28.65
C ARG A 53 -27.00 8.21 28.49
N THR A 54 -28.26 7.78 28.56
CA THR A 54 -29.41 8.69 28.61
C THR A 54 -29.98 8.68 30.03
N VAL A 55 -30.13 9.85 30.63
CA VAL A 55 -30.73 10.02 31.96
C VAL A 55 -32.09 10.72 31.76
N LEU A 56 -33.18 10.04 32.10
CA LEU A 56 -34.52 10.62 32.12
C LEU A 56 -35.11 10.43 33.53
N ASN A 57 -35.29 11.55 34.24
CA ASN A 57 -35.87 11.70 35.58
C ASN A 57 -35.23 10.82 36.67
N ASP A 58 -35.58 9.52 36.74
CA ASP A 58 -35.09 8.53 37.75
C ASP A 58 -34.53 7.24 37.12
N THR A 59 -34.43 7.16 35.79
CA THR A 59 -33.92 5.97 35.09
C THR A 59 -32.68 6.33 34.28
N THR A 60 -31.56 5.66 34.57
CA THR A 60 -30.35 5.71 33.73
C THR A 60 -30.39 4.54 32.76
N THR A 61 -30.42 4.82 31.46
CA THR A 61 -30.28 3.80 30.41
C THR A 61 -28.84 3.82 29.89
N HIS A 62 -28.14 2.69 29.99
CA HIS A 62 -26.84 2.48 29.34
C HIS A 62 -27.07 1.71 28.05
N SER A 63 -26.75 2.31 26.91
CA SER A 63 -26.66 1.62 25.63
C SER A 63 -25.18 1.43 25.31
N LEU A 64 -24.69 0.19 25.48
CA LEU A 64 -23.38 -0.23 25.00
C LEU A 64 -23.51 -0.73 23.57
N SER A 65 -22.79 -0.11 22.65
CA SER A 65 -22.63 -0.59 21.29
C SER A 65 -21.16 -0.99 21.10
N ASP A 66 -20.93 -2.28 20.91
CA ASP A 66 -19.64 -2.86 20.54
C ASP A 66 -19.69 -3.20 19.04
N GLY A 67 -18.81 -2.58 18.26
CA GLY A 67 -18.72 -2.80 16.81
C GLY A 67 -17.28 -3.13 16.42
N ASN A 68 -17.09 -4.19 15.64
CA ASN A 68 -15.80 -4.47 15.02
C ASN A 68 -15.78 -3.87 13.61
N SER A 69 -14.76 -3.09 13.29
CA SER A 69 -14.60 -2.39 12.01
C SER A 69 -13.37 -2.92 11.29
N GLN A 70 -13.52 -3.31 10.03
CA GLN A 70 -12.39 -3.76 9.20
C GLN A 70 -12.33 -2.92 7.94
N ARG A 71 -11.18 -2.28 7.71
CA ARG A 71 -10.92 -1.51 6.49
C ARG A 71 -9.83 -2.18 5.66
N ILE A 72 -10.17 -2.60 4.45
CA ILE A 72 -9.23 -3.21 3.50
C ILE A 72 -8.83 -2.16 2.46
N MET A 73 -7.54 -1.98 2.23
CA MET A 73 -7.00 -1.15 1.15
C MET A 73 -6.07 -1.97 0.26
N LYS A 74 -6.51 -2.20 -0.99
CA LYS A 74 -5.68 -2.76 -2.05
C LYS A 74 -5.15 -1.64 -2.93
N ARG A 75 -3.84 -1.61 -3.17
CA ARG A 75 -3.18 -0.62 -4.04
C ARG A 75 -2.28 -1.33 -5.03
N TRP A 76 -2.32 -0.87 -6.26
CA TRP A 76 -1.41 -1.30 -7.31
C TRP A 76 -0.89 -0.07 -8.06
N SER A 77 0.35 -0.13 -8.52
CA SER A 77 0.96 0.90 -9.35
C SER A 77 1.84 0.28 -10.42
N ILE A 78 1.93 0.96 -11.56
CA ILE A 78 2.86 0.64 -12.65
C ILE A 78 3.62 1.92 -12.98
N ARG A 79 4.93 1.80 -13.16
CA ARG A 79 5.81 2.91 -13.55
C ARG A 79 6.73 2.48 -14.66
N SER A 80 7.04 3.39 -15.58
CA SER A 80 8.06 3.18 -16.60
C SER A 80 8.71 4.51 -16.98
N GLY A 81 9.89 4.46 -17.58
CA GLY A 81 10.58 5.66 -18.02
C GLY A 81 11.79 5.37 -18.90
N VAL A 82 12.21 6.40 -19.64
CA VAL A 82 13.37 6.38 -20.53
C VAL A 82 14.29 7.54 -20.15
N GLN A 83 15.57 7.26 -19.98
CA GLN A 83 16.62 8.25 -19.82
C GLN A 83 17.44 8.32 -21.11
N LEU A 84 17.47 9.52 -21.69
CA LEU A 84 18.23 9.82 -22.90
C LEU A 84 19.54 10.53 -22.56
N PRO A 85 20.64 10.22 -23.27
CA PRO A 85 21.90 10.91 -23.10
C PRO A 85 21.80 12.30 -23.73
N TYR A 86 21.82 13.35 -22.93
CA TYR A 86 21.94 14.71 -23.46
C TYR A 86 23.41 15.03 -23.74
N ARG A 87 23.71 15.54 -24.93
CA ARG A 87 25.07 15.92 -25.33
C ARG A 87 25.01 17.31 -25.94
N TYR A 88 25.58 18.31 -25.26
CA TYR A 88 25.83 19.62 -25.84
C TYR A 88 27.02 19.51 -26.81
N LYS A 89 26.95 20.24 -27.93
CA LYS A 89 28.00 20.33 -28.93
C LYS A 89 29.12 21.25 -28.47
#